data_AF-A0A024TMC0-F1
#
_entry.id   AF-A0A024TMC0-F1
#
_cell.length_a   1.000
_cell.length_b   1.000
_cell.length_c   1.000
_cell.angle_alpha   90.00
_cell.angle_beta   90.00
_cell.angle_gamma   90.00
#
_symmetry.space_group_name_H-M   'P 1'
#
loop_
_entity.id
_entity.type
_entity.pdbx_description
1 polymer ?
#
loop_
_entity_poly.entity_id
_entity_poly.type
_entity_poly.pdbx_seq_one_letter_code
_entity_poly.pdbx_strand_id
1 'polypeptide(L)'
;MSDKEPPATANECLEKKMLYDQCFDVWYRDVFLQNKSQGKLGCQDLYKDYSACIADELQQDGSLVQSIRGEMNSTHAGRWIGKDFPTDAKADNVPKKK
;
A
#
# COMPACT_ATOMS: atom_id res chain seq x y z
N MET A 1 -26.64 -18.81 -3.07
CA MET A 1 -25.31 -19.44 -3.17
C MET A 1 -24.29 -18.32 -3.04
N SER A 2 -23.32 -18.44 -2.13
CA SER A 2 -22.23 -17.48 -2.03
C SER A 2 -21.14 -17.95 -2.98
N ASP A 3 -20.96 -17.25 -4.09
CA ASP A 3 -19.82 -17.39 -4.99
C ASP A 3 -18.55 -17.01 -4.22
N LYS A 4 -17.96 -18.01 -3.55
CA LYS A 4 -16.59 -17.92 -3.06
C LYS A 4 -15.71 -18.35 -4.22
N GLU A 5 -15.25 -17.37 -4.98
CA GLU A 5 -14.25 -17.55 -6.03
C GLU A 5 -13.07 -18.36 -5.45
N PRO A 6 -12.55 -19.37 -6.18
CA PRO A 6 -11.46 -20.21 -5.70
C PRO A 6 -10.22 -19.36 -5.35
N PRO A 7 -9.36 -19.82 -4.42
CA PRO A 7 -8.17 -19.08 -4.05
C PRO A 7 -7.34 -18.83 -5.30
N ALA A 8 -7.03 -17.55 -5.56
CA ALA A 8 -6.25 -17.14 -6.70
C ALA A 8 -4.90 -17.85 -6.70
N THR A 9 -4.52 -18.39 -7.85
CA THR A 9 -3.21 -19.03 -8.02
C THR A 9 -2.11 -17.97 -8.08
N ALA A 10 -0.88 -18.34 -7.71
CA ALA A 10 0.26 -17.43 -7.77
C ALA A 10 0.42 -16.76 -9.15
N ASN A 11 0.07 -17.46 -10.23
CA ASN A 11 0.13 -16.94 -11.59
C ASN A 11 -0.92 -15.84 -11.86
N GLU A 12 -2.14 -15.97 -11.35
CA GLU A 12 -3.19 -14.95 -11.53
C GLU A 12 -2.86 -13.66 -10.78
N CYS A 13 -2.26 -13.76 -9.59
CA CYS A 13 -1.78 -12.58 -8.88
C CYS A 13 -0.61 -11.91 -9.60
N LEU A 14 0.26 -12.67 -10.26
CA LEU A 14 1.35 -12.14 -11.08
C LEU A 14 0.84 -11.40 -12.33
N GLU A 15 -0.20 -11.89 -12.98
CA GLU A 15 -0.82 -11.16 -14.11
C GLU A 15 -1.42 -9.83 -13.65
N LYS A 16 -2.16 -9.82 -12.53
CA LYS A 16 -2.68 -8.58 -11.92
C LYS A 16 -1.55 -7.62 -11.51
N LYS A 17 -0.45 -8.16 -10.98
CA LYS A 17 0.77 -7.40 -10.68
C LYS A 17 1.34 -6.73 -11.92
N MET A 18 1.49 -7.44 -13.03
CA MET A 18 2.05 -6.88 -14.26
C MET A 18 1.22 -5.72 -14.79
N LEU A 19 -0.11 -5.81 -14.73
CA LEU A 19 -1.01 -4.73 -15.13
C LEU A 19 -0.89 -3.52 -14.19
N TYR A 20 -0.84 -3.76 -12.88
CA TYR A 20 -0.61 -2.70 -11.89
C TYR A 20 0.76 -2.03 -12.08
N ASP A 21 1.84 -2.81 -12.20
CA ASP A 21 3.22 -2.31 -12.34
C ASP A 21 3.34 -1.45 -13.61
N GLN A 22 2.78 -1.88 -14.74
CA GLN A 22 2.79 -1.09 -15.97
C GLN A 22 2.08 0.25 -15.80
N CYS A 23 0.92 0.27 -15.14
CA CYS A 23 0.20 1.50 -14.85
C CYS A 23 0.98 2.39 -13.88
N PHE A 24 1.56 1.79 -12.85
CA PHE A 24 2.34 2.48 -11.83
C PHE A 24 3.57 3.14 -12.43
N ASP A 25 4.34 2.46 -13.29
CA ASP A 25 5.56 3.01 -13.89
C ASP A 25 5.28 4.25 -14.74
N VAL A 26 4.19 4.23 -15.52
CA VAL A 26 3.75 5.38 -16.32
C VAL A 26 3.31 6.51 -15.41
N TRP A 27 2.46 6.24 -14.42
CA TRP A 27 2.01 7.24 -13.47
C TRP A 27 3.17 7.82 -12.65
N TYR A 28 4.11 6.99 -12.24
CA TYR A 28 5.27 7.39 -11.46
C TYR A 28 6.15 8.35 -12.25
N ARG A 29 6.48 8.02 -13.50
CA ARG A 29 7.28 8.86 -14.39
C ARG A 29 6.58 10.17 -14.76
N ASP A 30 5.31 10.10 -15.15
CA ASP A 30 4.63 11.23 -15.81
C ASP A 30 3.88 12.13 -14.82
N VAL A 31 3.51 11.60 -13.65
CA VAL A 31 2.67 12.29 -12.68
C VAL A 31 3.41 12.50 -11.36
N PHE A 32 3.90 11.44 -10.73
CA PHE A 32 4.53 11.53 -9.41
C PHE A 32 5.84 12.32 -9.44
N LEU A 33 6.81 11.92 -10.28
CA LEU A 33 8.11 12.58 -10.38
C LEU A 33 8.01 14.02 -10.88
N GLN A 34 6.97 14.36 -11.64
CA GLN A 34 6.73 15.71 -12.13
C GLN A 34 5.96 16.59 -11.13
N ASN A 35 5.70 16.09 -9.92
CA ASN A 35 4.90 16.75 -8.88
C ASN A 35 3.49 17.15 -9.36
N LYS A 36 2.94 16.39 -10.32
CA LYS A 36 1.61 16.61 -10.91
C LYS A 36 0.52 15.77 -10.23
N SER A 37 0.89 14.91 -9.28
CA SER A 37 -0.06 14.05 -8.59
C SER A 37 -1.04 14.85 -7.73
N GLN A 38 -0.62 15.99 -7.17
CA GLN A 38 -1.43 16.80 -6.25
C GLN A 38 -2.05 15.94 -5.12
N GLY A 39 -1.30 14.93 -4.65
CA GLY A 39 -1.78 13.99 -3.63
C GLY A 39 -2.76 12.91 -4.13
N LYS A 40 -3.05 12.85 -5.43
CA LYS A 40 -3.89 11.79 -6.02
C LYS A 40 -3.05 10.56 -6.35
N LEU A 41 -3.54 9.40 -5.95
CA LEU A 41 -2.92 8.10 -6.25
C LEU A 41 -3.35 7.62 -7.64
N GLY A 42 -2.41 7.10 -8.42
CA GLY A 42 -2.68 6.45 -9.69
C GLY A 42 -3.04 4.97 -9.50
N CYS A 43 -3.76 4.40 -10.48
CA CYS A 43 -3.93 2.95 -10.61
C CYS A 43 -4.58 2.28 -9.40
N GLN A 44 -5.44 2.99 -8.65
CA GLN A 44 -6.04 2.50 -7.41
C GLN A 44 -6.83 1.21 -7.59
N ASP A 45 -7.59 1.08 -8.68
CA ASP A 45 -8.39 -0.11 -8.94
C ASP A 45 -7.50 -1.34 -9.20
N LEU A 46 -6.48 -1.18 -10.05
CA LEU A 46 -5.49 -2.24 -10.32
C LEU A 46 -4.72 -2.62 -9.05
N TYR A 47 -4.37 -1.64 -8.22
CA TYR A 47 -3.72 -1.89 -6.94
C TYR A 47 -4.61 -2.70 -6.00
N LYS A 48 -5.88 -2.34 -5.91
CA LYS A 48 -6.86 -3.03 -5.06
C LYS A 48 -7.01 -4.49 -5.46
N ASP A 49 -7.11 -4.76 -6.76
CA ASP A 49 -7.27 -6.12 -7.27
C ASP A 49 -6.02 -6.98 -7.09
N TYR A 50 -4.84 -6.42 -7.34
CA TYR A 50 -3.55 -7.07 -7.11
C TYR A 50 -3.30 -7.33 -5.61
N SER A 51 -3.51 -6.32 -4.76
CA SER A 51 -3.23 -6.41 -3.33
C SER A 51 -4.16 -7.37 -2.61
N ALA A 52 -5.45 -7.45 -3.02
CA ALA A 52 -6.37 -8.46 -2.52
C ALA A 52 -5.89 -9.87 -2.84
N CYS A 53 -5.46 -10.10 -4.09
CA CYS A 53 -4.95 -11.40 -4.55
C CYS A 53 -3.73 -11.86 -3.74
N ILE A 54 -2.73 -10.99 -3.59
CA ILE A 54 -1.52 -11.28 -2.83
C ILE A 54 -1.81 -11.42 -1.33
N ALA A 55 -2.75 -10.62 -0.79
CA ALA A 55 -3.13 -10.73 0.60
C ALA A 55 -3.73 -12.10 0.91
N ASP A 56 -4.57 -12.64 0.02
CA ASP A 56 -5.20 -13.96 0.16
C ASP A 56 -4.16 -15.09 0.09
N GLU A 57 -3.17 -14.98 -0.80
CA GLU A 57 -2.07 -15.96 -0.91
C GLU A 57 -1.18 -15.95 0.35
N LEU A 58 -0.80 -14.75 0.81
CA LEU A 58 0.03 -14.55 1.99
C LEU A 58 -0.70 -14.82 3.32
N GLN A 59 -2.00 -15.12 3.33
CA GLN A 59 -2.71 -15.45 4.57
C GLN A 59 -2.08 -16.66 5.28
N GLN A 60 -1.52 -17.61 4.52
CA GLN A 60 -0.85 -18.78 5.08
C GLN A 60 0.39 -18.40 5.91
N ASP A 61 1.13 -17.39 5.45
CA ASP A 61 2.34 -16.86 6.08
C ASP A 61 2.10 -15.54 6.82
N GLY A 62 0.84 -15.24 7.17
CA GLY A 62 0.44 -13.92 7.66
C GLY A 62 1.18 -13.48 8.92
N SER A 63 1.51 -14.40 9.84
CA SER A 63 2.26 -14.09 11.06
C SER A 63 3.70 -13.67 10.76
N LEU A 64 4.36 -14.36 9.82
CA LEU A 64 5.70 -14.02 9.35
C LEU A 64 5.68 -12.64 8.67
N VAL A 65 4.73 -12.42 7.74
CA VAL A 65 4.57 -11.14 7.04
C VAL A 65 4.33 -9.99 8.02
N GLN A 66 3.50 -10.20 9.05
CA GLN A 66 3.24 -9.18 10.07
C GLN A 66 4.47 -8.89 10.94
N SER A 67 5.24 -9.92 11.32
CA SER A 67 6.49 -9.72 12.08
C SER A 67 7.49 -8.86 11.28
N ILE A 68 7.68 -9.16 9.99
CA ILE A 68 8.56 -8.39 9.10
C ILE A 68 8.07 -6.94 8.94
N ARG A 69 6.76 -6.73 8.79
CA ARG A 69 6.17 -5.38 8.74
C ARG A 69 6.36 -4.62 10.05
N GLY A 70 6.33 -5.30 11.20
CA GLY A 70 6.57 -4.71 12.51
C GLY A 70 7.98 -4.13 12.68
N GLU A 71 8.97 -4.71 12.01
CA GLU A 71 10.34 -4.19 11.99
C GLU A 71 10.45 -2.85 11.23
N MET A 72 9.54 -2.57 10.28
CA MET A 72 9.47 -1.28 9.57
C MET A 72 8.81 -0.17 10.41
N ASN A 73 9.14 -0.11 11.70
CA ASN A 73 8.59 0.85 12.66
C ASN A 73 8.92 2.31 12.25
N SER A 74 7.92 3.20 12.38
CA SER A 74 8.01 4.65 12.15
C SER A 74 9.15 5.36 12.88
N THR A 75 9.69 4.77 13.94
CA THR A 75 10.88 5.27 14.66
C THR A 75 12.14 5.25 13.77
N HIS A 76 12.17 4.39 12.73
CA HIS A 76 13.23 4.35 11.71
C HIS A 76 12.86 5.11 10.43
N ALA A 77 11.57 5.42 10.21
CA ALA A 77 11.09 6.15 9.04
C ALA A 77 11.64 7.58 8.98
N GLY A 78 11.81 8.24 10.13
CA GLY A 78 12.42 9.58 10.22
C GLY A 78 13.88 9.66 9.76
N ARG A 79 14.56 8.52 9.54
CA ARG A 79 15.95 8.48 9.05
C ARG A 79 16.05 8.43 7.51
N TRP A 80 14.99 8.03 6.82
CA TRP A 80 14.98 7.83 5.36
C TRP A 80 13.89 8.62 4.64
N ILE A 81 12.85 9.07 5.35
CA ILE A 81 11.79 9.92 4.82
C ILE A 81 12.17 11.36 5.15
N GLY A 82 12.53 12.14 4.11
CA GLY A 82 12.88 13.54 4.25
C GLY A 82 11.81 14.34 5.01
N LYS A 83 12.24 15.41 5.69
CA LYS A 83 11.47 16.26 6.60
C LYS A 83 10.15 16.84 6.07
N ASP A 84 9.83 16.65 4.79
CA ASP A 84 8.73 17.32 4.08
C ASP A 84 7.50 16.45 3.84
N PHE A 85 7.45 15.21 4.36
CA PHE A 85 6.22 14.42 4.29
C PHE A 85 5.24 14.87 5.39
N PRO A 86 3.97 15.20 5.06
CA PRO A 86 2.99 15.54 6.08
C PRO A 86 2.73 14.31 6.94
N THR A 87 3.26 14.33 8.16
CA THR A 87 2.82 13.44 9.22
C THR A 87 1.34 13.73 9.45
N ASP A 88 0.49 12.70 9.41
CA ASP A 88 -0.90 12.79 9.88
C ASP A 88 -0.91 13.04 11.40
N ALA A 89 -0.55 14.26 11.80
CA ALA A 89 -0.73 14.82 13.12
C ALA A 89 -2.18 15.29 13.22
N LYS A 90 -3.10 14.33 13.30
CA LYS A 90 -4.48 14.58 13.77
C LYS A 90 -4.88 13.48 14.75
N ALA A 91 -4.39 13.64 15.97
CA ALA A 91 -5.06 13.14 17.17
C ALA A 91 -5.05 14.24 18.25
N ASP A 92 -5.57 15.43 17.90
CA ASP A 92 -5.96 16.42 18.89
C ASP A 92 -7.31 16.02 19.49
N ASN A 93 -7.29 15.43 20.68
CA ASN A 93 -8.31 15.69 21.71
C ASN A 93 -7.81 15.17 23.08
N VAL A 94 -7.09 16.03 23.80
CA VAL A 94 -6.95 15.91 25.27
C VAL A 94 -7.38 17.24 25.87
N PRO A 95 -8.47 17.30 26.67
CA PRO A 95 -8.91 18.53 27.28
C PRO A 95 -7.92 18.91 28.40
N LYS A 96 -7.27 20.07 28.27
CA LYS A 96 -6.49 20.70 29.34
C LYS A 96 -7.46 21.13 30.45
N LYS A 97 -7.50 20.40 31.57
CA LYS A 97 -8.11 20.90 32.80
C LYS A 97 -7.15 21.92 33.45
N LYS A 98 -7.71 23.08 33.76
CA LYS A 98 -7.10 24.20 34.48
C LYS A 98 -7.27 23.98 35.98
#